data_AF-A0A920PMJ4-F1
#
_entry.id   AF-A0A920PMJ4-F1
#
_cell.length_a   1.000
_cell.length_b   1.000
_cell.length_c   1.000
_cell.angle_alpha   90.00
_cell.angle_beta   90.00
_cell.angle_gamma   90.00
#
_symmetry.space_group_name_H-M   'P 1'
#
loop_
_entity.id
_entity.type
_entity.pdbx_description
1 polymer ?
#
loop_
_entity_poly.entity_id
_entity_poly.type
_entity_poly.pdbx_seq_one_letter_code
_entity_poly.pdbx_strand_id
1 'polypeptide(L)'
;MSQVLIPPLSGSFSAYGLLVADRRRDRSLTRQLALAESSVEEIEKIIRPLHEEARQELLKDGFTPEQIRIDMSADMRYEGQAYELNTALPKKDRKHRSDRKSVSADL
;
A
#
# COMPACT_ATOMS: atom_id res chain seq x y z
N MET A 1 18.66 -8.58 25.97
CA MET A 1 18.82 -7.18 25.50
C MET A 1 18.72 -6.27 26.71
N SER A 2 19.72 -5.45 26.99
CA SER A 2 19.72 -4.55 28.17
C SER A 2 20.33 -3.19 27.80
N GLN A 3 19.69 -2.49 26.88
CA GLN A 3 20.04 -1.10 26.57
C GLN A 3 18.75 -0.28 26.52
N VAL A 4 18.77 0.85 27.23
CA VAL A 4 17.68 1.82 27.28
C VAL A 4 18.18 3.10 26.64
N LEU A 5 17.42 3.65 25.70
CA LEU A 5 17.72 4.91 25.03
C LEU A 5 16.76 5.99 25.54
N ILE A 6 17.32 7.05 26.10
CA ILE A 6 16.57 8.20 26.59
C ILE A 6 16.93 9.41 25.72
N PRO A 7 16.04 9.86 24.83
CA PRO A 7 16.32 11.02 23.99
C PRO A 7 16.36 12.30 24.85
N PRO A 8 17.21 13.27 24.48
CA PRO A 8 17.13 14.63 25.05
C PRO A 8 15.73 15.20 24.85
N LEU A 9 15.24 15.98 25.81
CA LEU A 9 13.89 16.59 25.77
C LEU A 9 12.77 15.53 25.63
N SER A 10 12.87 14.41 26.34
CA SER A 10 11.90 13.30 26.30
C SER A 10 10.44 13.74 26.51
N GLY A 11 10.18 14.77 27.30
CA GLY A 11 8.84 15.36 27.48
C GLY A 11 8.28 16.07 26.24
N SER A 12 9.11 16.49 25.30
CA SER A 12 8.72 17.20 24.06
C SER A 12 8.99 16.38 22.79
N PHE A 13 9.46 15.14 22.93
CA PHE A 13 9.86 14.31 21.79
C PHE A 13 8.70 14.02 20.82
N SER A 14 7.46 13.99 21.31
CA SER A 14 6.26 13.86 20.47
C SER A 14 6.04 15.05 19.54
N ALA A 15 6.27 16.28 20.03
CA ALA A 15 6.17 17.50 19.21
C ALA A 15 7.29 17.55 18.16
N TYR A 16 8.50 17.10 18.53
CA TYR A 16 9.59 16.94 17.57
C TYR A 16 9.23 15.92 16.48
N GLY A 17 8.64 14.78 16.85
CA GLY A 17 8.16 13.77 15.89
C GLY A 17 7.17 14.34 14.87
N LEU A 18 6.24 15.21 15.31
CA LEU A 18 5.31 15.89 14.40
C LEU A 18 6.03 16.83 13.41
N LEU A 19 7.09 17.52 13.85
CA LEU A 19 7.85 18.44 13.00
C LEU A 19 8.61 17.72 11.88
N VAL A 20 9.13 16.52 12.18
CA VAL A 20 9.98 15.76 11.24
C VAL A 20 9.23 14.67 10.48
N ALA A 21 7.95 14.46 10.77
CA ALA A 21 7.14 13.45 10.10
C ALA A 21 6.89 13.82 8.63
N ASP A 22 7.00 12.83 7.75
CA ASP A 22 6.63 12.98 6.35
C ASP A 22 5.12 13.25 6.21
N ARG A 23 4.76 14.06 5.21
CA ARG A 23 3.37 14.29 4.86
C ARG A 23 2.81 13.05 4.16
N ARG A 24 1.87 12.37 4.83
CA ARG A 24 1.21 11.15 4.34
C ARG A 24 -0.31 11.33 4.23
N ARG A 25 -0.90 10.74 3.19
CA ARG A 25 -2.36 10.65 3.00
C ARG A 25 -2.74 9.19 2.76
N ASP A 26 -3.54 8.63 3.65
CA ASP A 26 -4.04 7.26 3.53
C ASP A 26 -5.50 7.26 3.06
N ARG A 27 -5.77 6.40 2.07
CA ARG A 27 -7.11 6.12 1.54
C ARG A 27 -7.30 4.62 1.56
N SER A 28 -8.39 4.17 2.18
CA SER A 28 -8.75 2.76 2.26
C SER A 28 -10.22 2.58 1.90
N LEU A 29 -10.54 1.44 1.30
CA LEU A 29 -11.89 1.03 1.00
C LEU A 29 -12.04 -0.43 1.37
N THR A 30 -13.08 -0.75 2.15
CA THR A 30 -13.41 -2.13 2.48
C THR A 30 -14.37 -2.68 1.44
N ARG A 31 -13.95 -3.72 0.71
CA ARG A 31 -14.82 -4.48 -0.20
C ARG A 31 -14.41 -5.94 -0.24
N GLN A 32 -15.32 -6.84 0.13
CA GLN A 32 -15.05 -8.27 0.06
C GLN A 32 -15.24 -8.76 -1.38
N LEU A 33 -14.20 -9.39 -1.91
CA LEU A 33 -14.17 -9.95 -3.26
C LEU A 33 -13.51 -11.32 -3.22
N ALA A 34 -14.07 -12.28 -3.96
CA ALA A 34 -13.36 -13.51 -4.25
C ALA A 34 -12.31 -13.23 -5.34
N LEU A 35 -11.07 -13.65 -5.10
CA LEU A 35 -10.00 -13.51 -6.07
C LEU A 35 -10.07 -14.64 -7.10
N ALA A 36 -10.32 -14.25 -8.34
CA ALA A 36 -10.19 -15.06 -9.54
C ALA A 36 -9.34 -14.28 -10.57
N GLU A 37 -8.93 -14.93 -11.66
CA GLU A 37 -8.19 -14.24 -12.73
C GLU A 37 -8.96 -13.03 -13.30
N SER A 38 -10.29 -13.11 -13.36
CA SER A 38 -11.18 -12.03 -13.81
C SER A 38 -11.35 -10.88 -12.80
N SER A 39 -10.84 -11.03 -11.57
CA SER A 39 -10.98 -10.00 -10.53
C SER A 39 -9.99 -8.85 -10.70
N VAL A 40 -8.95 -9.00 -11.54
CA VAL A 40 -7.90 -7.99 -11.70
C VAL A 40 -8.47 -6.66 -12.21
N GLU A 41 -9.31 -6.68 -13.25
CA GLU A 41 -9.92 -5.46 -13.79
C GLU A 41 -10.88 -4.80 -12.79
N GLU A 42 -11.56 -5.60 -11.96
CA GLU A 42 -12.44 -5.07 -10.91
C GLU A 42 -11.63 -4.40 -9.80
N ILE A 43 -10.54 -5.04 -9.35
CA ILE A 43 -9.62 -4.49 -8.35
C ILE A 43 -8.99 -3.18 -8.87
N GLU A 44 -8.53 -3.14 -10.13
CA GLU A 44 -8.01 -1.91 -10.72
C GLU A 44 -9.05 -0.77 -10.75
N LYS A 45 -10.32 -1.09 -11.05
CA LYS A 45 -11.41 -0.09 -11.01
C LYS A 45 -11.67 0.47 -9.62
N ILE A 46 -11.48 -0.34 -8.58
CA ILE A 46 -11.65 0.06 -7.18
C ILE A 46 -10.47 0.91 -6.69
N ILE A 47 -9.25 0.51 -7.02
CA ILE A 47 -8.03 1.14 -6.50
C ILE A 47 -7.74 2.47 -7.20
N ARG A 48 -8.01 2.57 -8.51
CA ARG A 48 -7.68 3.76 -9.30
C ARG A 48 -8.26 5.07 -8.72
N PRO A 49 -9.53 5.15 -8.29
CA PRO A 49 -10.06 6.32 -7.59
C PRO A 49 -9.27 6.66 -6.32
N LEU A 50 -8.99 5.69 -5.46
CA LEU A 50 -8.26 5.89 -4.20
C LEU A 50 -6.85 6.44 -4.45
N HIS A 51 -6.18 5.89 -5.46
CA HIS A 51 -4.87 6.34 -5.90
C HIS A 51 -4.90 7.80 -6.37
N GLU A 52 -5.88 8.16 -7.22
CA GLU A 52 -5.99 9.53 -7.73
C GLU A 52 -6.38 10.52 -6.64
N GLU A 53 -7.30 10.16 -5.75
CA GLU A 53 -7.68 10.99 -4.60
C GLU A 53 -6.48 11.31 -3.70
N ALA A 54 -5.71 10.29 -3.31
CA ALA A 54 -4.52 10.47 -2.48
C ALA A 54 -3.47 11.36 -3.18
N ARG A 55 -3.28 11.16 -4.48
CA ARG A 55 -2.38 11.98 -5.30
C ARG A 55 -2.83 13.44 -5.34
N GLN A 56 -4.11 13.68 -5.63
CA GLN A 56 -4.66 15.04 -5.75
C GLN A 56 -4.62 15.80 -4.44
N GLU A 57 -4.77 15.13 -3.30
CA GLU A 57 -4.61 15.77 -2.00
C GLU A 57 -3.19 16.25 -1.74
N LEU A 58 -2.18 15.45 -2.09
CA LEU A 58 -0.78 15.85 -1.95
C LEU A 58 -0.40 16.97 -2.93
N LEU A 59 -0.96 16.96 -4.14
CA LEU A 59 -0.79 18.09 -5.07
C LEU A 59 -1.40 19.39 -4.52
N LYS A 60 -2.59 19.32 -3.90
CA LYS A 60 -3.23 20.46 -3.23
C LYS A 60 -2.44 20.96 -2.02
N ASP A 61 -1.76 20.05 -1.31
CA ASP A 61 -0.85 20.38 -0.22
C ASP A 61 0.47 21.02 -0.72
N GLY A 62 0.68 21.15 -2.04
CA GLY A 62 1.80 21.88 -2.66
C GLY A 62 2.99 21.01 -3.10
N PHE A 63 2.86 19.68 -3.06
CA PHE A 63 3.92 18.77 -3.50
C PHE A 63 3.93 18.59 -5.01
N THR A 64 5.10 18.41 -5.62
CA THR A 64 5.22 18.12 -7.06
C THR A 64 5.02 16.62 -7.34
N PRO A 65 4.65 16.21 -8.57
CA PRO A 65 4.49 14.80 -8.92
C PRO A 65 5.70 13.92 -8.59
N GLU A 66 6.92 14.46 -8.66
CA GLU A 66 8.18 13.73 -8.42
C GLU A 66 8.44 13.50 -6.92
N GLN A 67 7.83 14.31 -6.06
CA GLN A 67 7.90 14.18 -4.61
C GLN A 67 6.86 13.18 -4.07
N ILE A 68 5.85 12.85 -4.86
CA ILE A 68 4.75 11.98 -4.45
C ILE A 68 5.12 10.53 -4.70
N ARG A 69 5.09 9.72 -3.63
CA ARG A 69 5.17 8.26 -3.70
C ARG A 69 3.82 7.69 -3.29
N ILE A 70 3.36 6.69 -4.05
CA ILE A 70 2.12 5.98 -3.74
C ILE A 70 2.46 4.50 -3.61
N ASP A 71 2.12 3.96 -2.45
CA ASP A 71 2.22 2.56 -2.13
C ASP A 71 0.81 2.00 -1.94
N MET A 72 0.57 0.82 -2.48
CA MET A 72 -0.73 0.17 -2.46
C MET A 72 -0.60 -1.17 -1.76
N SER A 73 -1.58 -1.48 -0.91
CA SER A 73 -1.69 -2.77 -0.24
C SER A 73 -3.13 -3.23 -0.24
N ALA A 74 -3.34 -4.53 -0.03
CA ALA A 74 -4.64 -5.14 0.14
C ALA A 74 -4.59 -6.15 1.28
N ASP A 75 -5.68 -6.23 2.04
CA ASP A 75 -5.91 -7.26 3.04
C ASP A 75 -6.45 -8.51 2.33
N MET A 76 -5.72 -9.62 2.43
CA MET A 76 -5.99 -10.86 1.72
C MET A 76 -6.02 -12.04 2.69
N ARG A 77 -6.85 -13.03 2.40
CA ARG A 77 -6.89 -14.30 3.14
C ARG A 77 -7.23 -15.45 2.22
N TYR A 78 -6.71 -16.63 2.55
CA TYR A 78 -7.20 -17.86 1.92
C TYR A 78 -8.61 -18.19 2.41
N GLU A 79 -9.33 -18.98 1.62
CA GLU A 79 -10.61 -19.53 2.05
C GLU A 79 -10.41 -20.39 3.31
N GLY A 80 -11.30 -20.23 4.30
CA GLY A 80 -11.18 -20.90 5.59
C GLY A 80 -10.19 -20.27 6.58
N GLN A 81 -9.48 -19.21 6.20
CA GLN A 81 -8.55 -18.51 7.10
C GLN A 81 -9.30 -17.52 8.02
N ALA A 82 -8.95 -17.52 9.30
CA ALA A 82 -9.61 -16.70 10.32
C ALA A 82 -9.22 -15.21 10.30
N TYR A 83 -8.04 -14.88 9.78
CA TYR A 83 -7.48 -13.52 9.75
C TYR A 83 -6.96 -13.14 8.37
N GLU A 84 -6.87 -11.84 8.11
CA GLU A 84 -6.33 -11.28 6.88
C GLU A 84 -4.84 -10.92 7.04
N LEU A 85 -4.10 -10.93 5.93
CA LEU A 85 -2.75 -10.40 5.84
C LEU A 85 -2.74 -9.17 4.94
N ASN A 86 -2.16 -8.08 5.43
CA ASN A 86 -1.88 -6.92 4.60
C ASN A 86 -0.69 -7.23 3.68
N THR A 87 -0.90 -7.16 2.38
CA THR A 87 0.12 -7.46 1.37
C THR A 87 0.28 -6.31 0.40
N ALA A 88 1.52 -5.97 0.05
CA ALA A 88 1.80 -4.93 -0.93
C ALA A 88 1.39 -5.41 -2.33
N LEU A 89 0.69 -4.55 -3.07
CA LEU A 89 0.33 -4.83 -4.45
C LEU A 89 1.52 -4.57 -5.38
N PRO A 90 1.74 -5.43 -6.39
CA PRO A 90 2.84 -5.25 -7.32
C PRO A 90 2.69 -3.94 -8.09
N LYS A 91 3.77 -3.16 -8.14
CA LYS A 91 3.85 -1.99 -9.03
C LYS A 91 3.85 -2.53 -10.46
N LYS A 92 3.06 -1.90 -11.34
CA LYS A 92 2.92 -2.33 -12.75
C LYS A 92 4.23 -2.02 -13.48
N ASP A 93 5.24 -2.87 -13.30
CA ASP A 93 6.46 -2.82 -14.08
C ASP A 93 6.10 -3.14 -15.53
N ARG A 94 6.16 -2.12 -16.40
CA ARG A 94 5.84 -2.19 -17.83
C ARG A 94 6.74 -3.15 -18.65
N LYS A 95 7.53 -4.04 -18.03
CA LYS A 95 8.59 -4.83 -18.70
C LYS A 95 8.57 -6.35 -18.56
N HIS A 96 7.55 -6.98 -17.97
CA HIS A 96 7.47 -8.46 -17.98
C HIS A 96 6.09 -8.94 -18.46
N ARG A 97 5.84 -8.79 -19.76
CA ARG A 97 4.79 -9.55 -20.50
C ARG A 97 5.43 -10.49 -21.51
N SER A 98 6.53 -11.14 -21.13
CA SER A 98 7.09 -12.28 -21.82
C SER A 98 7.64 -13.22 -20.76
N ASP A 99 7.30 -14.50 -20.87
CA ASP A 99 7.71 -15.62 -20.02
C ASP A 99 6.92 -15.82 -18.72
N ARG A 100 5.71 -16.38 -18.87
CA ARG A 100 5.35 -17.57 -18.10
C ARG A 100 4.96 -18.69 -19.05
N LYS A 101 5.96 -19.47 -19.43
CA LYS A 101 5.77 -20.85 -19.89
C LYS A 101 5.13 -21.65 -18.75
N SER A 102 4.02 -22.32 -19.07
CA SER A 102 3.59 -23.62 -18.55
C SER A 102 4.16 -24.05 -17.18
N VAL A 103 3.37 -23.89 -16.13
CA VAL A 103 3.38 -24.86 -15.03
C VAL A 103 2.23 -25.81 -15.31
N SER A 104 2.57 -26.94 -15.92
CA SER A 104 1.71 -28.12 -15.98
C SER A 104 1.39 -28.55 -14.55
N ALA A 105 0.10 -28.60 -14.24
CA ALA A 105 -0.38 -29.40 -13.12
C ALA A 105 -0.21 -30.86 -13.54
N ASP A 106 0.78 -31.54 -12.95
CA ASP A 106 0.75 -32.99 -12.85
C ASP A 106 -0.32 -33.36 -11.82
N LEU A 107 -1.46 -33.82 -12.31
CA LEU A 107 -2.36 -34.77 -11.67
C LEU A 107 -2.87 -35.74 -12.75
#